data_AF-A0A946S100-F1
#
_entry.id   AF-A0A946S100-F1
#
_cell.length_a   1.000
_cell.length_b   1.000
_cell.length_c   1.000
_cell.angle_alpha   90.00
_cell.angle_beta   90.00
_cell.angle_gamma   90.00
#
_symmetry.space_group_name_H-M   'P 1'
#
loop_
_entity.id
_entity.type
_entity.pdbx_description
1 polymer ?
#
loop_
_entity_poly.entity_id
_entity_poly.type
_entity_poly.pdbx_seq_one_letter_code
_entity_poly.pdbx_strand_id
1 'polypeptide(L)'
;MQFIAKDCSPLEPQPDPKEAASLRDLKNGLSIGKHLVSLSQRRDDQEPIVYCDVDGVWWAGRYIGNITYKGISLRIEPRFGIDTILNWLSGPTAIQIVPSEGTLKQSPAFITLLLSSIWIAKFIEASRHGLPALRIPSTIQSTSIQGVLDVRQSIKAIATKSYNITSVRIEKTLDHDVSRVIVAAYDVLRRWGGIPNIHYLPPRLREFVPILIAVTGQRPKIPLYSKLEKVRYTPITAGFSPFAKLSYQIAKRRGLMSDPDPESKSTGVLLDIAEIWEMYLLHVVRLAFPSFEVIHGTRDATSNKHLLRSHTSGEHLGKLIPDLLIRRDGITIGVIDAKYKSIERGPKREDLYQLTSYLSRYGNQNKTWGILAYPKGFDPESESLVDSANPWRLTNDQNLLFLRVPHHPKEAAEFFQKQFLHFQLSSTH
;
A
#
# COMPACT_ATOMS: atom_id res chain seq x y z
N MET A 1 26.89 3.04 15.69
CA MET A 1 26.16 2.08 16.54
C MET A 1 25.13 1.38 15.68
N GLN A 2 24.95 0.07 15.81
CA GLN A 2 24.05 -0.70 14.92
C GLN A 2 23.11 -1.59 15.73
N PHE A 3 21.81 -1.46 15.47
CA PHE A 3 20.77 -2.34 15.99
C PHE A 3 20.18 -3.18 14.86
N ILE A 4 19.92 -4.44 15.18
CA ILE A 4 19.16 -5.35 14.31
C ILE A 4 17.99 -5.85 15.14
N ALA A 5 16.77 -5.74 14.62
CA ALA A 5 15.57 -6.22 15.26
C ALA A 5 14.66 -6.88 14.23
N LYS A 6 13.69 -7.67 14.71
CA LYS A 6 12.56 -8.12 13.90
C LYS A 6 11.38 -7.19 14.14
N ASP A 7 10.57 -6.94 13.13
CA ASP A 7 9.39 -6.08 13.29
C ASP A 7 8.42 -6.65 14.34
N CYS A 8 7.74 -5.76 15.06
CA CYS A 8 6.83 -6.10 16.16
C CYS A 8 7.43 -7.12 17.16
N SER A 9 8.73 -7.02 17.44
CA SER A 9 9.49 -7.94 18.32
C SER A 9 10.39 -7.14 19.27
N PRO A 10 10.77 -7.71 20.43
CA PRO A 10 11.71 -7.05 21.34
C PRO A 10 13.09 -6.92 20.66
N LEU A 11 13.84 -5.89 21.05
CA LEU A 11 15.24 -5.74 20.64
C LEU A 11 16.10 -6.80 21.33
N GLU A 12 16.97 -7.46 20.57
CA GLU A 12 17.87 -8.48 21.09
C GLU A 12 19.30 -8.22 20.58
N PRO A 13 20.25 -7.85 21.46
CA PRO A 13 20.09 -7.62 22.90
C PRO A 13 19.26 -6.36 23.23
N GLN A 14 18.76 -6.30 24.46
CA GLN A 14 18.14 -5.08 24.98
C GLN A 14 19.20 -3.97 25.14
N PRO A 15 18.87 -2.72 24.81
CA PRO A 15 19.83 -1.63 24.79
C PRO A 15 20.31 -1.25 26.20
N ASP A 16 21.59 -0.93 26.34
CA ASP A 16 22.12 -0.31 27.56
C ASP A 16 21.56 1.12 27.79
N PRO A 17 21.81 1.78 28.94
CA PRO A 17 21.27 3.11 29.21
C PRO A 17 21.67 4.19 28.18
N LYS A 18 22.88 4.12 27.58
CA LYS A 18 23.35 5.07 26.56
C LYS A 18 22.71 4.78 25.21
N GLU A 19 22.59 3.51 24.88
CA GLU A 19 21.88 3.00 23.70
C GLU A 19 20.39 3.37 23.75
N ALA A 20 19.75 3.20 24.90
CA ALA A 20 18.35 3.57 25.13
C ALA A 20 18.13 5.08 25.00
N ALA A 21 19.05 5.92 25.49
CA ALA A 21 18.99 7.37 25.29
C ALA A 21 19.06 7.74 23.80
N SER A 22 19.92 7.04 23.05
CA SER A 22 20.07 7.20 21.61
C SER A 22 18.81 6.77 20.83
N LEU A 23 18.18 5.66 21.24
CA LEU A 23 16.91 5.20 20.66
C LEU A 23 15.75 6.16 20.96
N ARG A 24 15.74 6.81 22.13
CA ARG A 24 14.76 7.89 22.45
C ARG A 24 14.96 9.09 21.53
N ASP A 25 16.20 9.50 21.26
CA ASP A 25 16.50 10.60 20.31
C ASP A 25 16.05 10.22 18.89
N LEU A 26 16.29 8.98 18.46
CA LEU A 26 15.79 8.48 17.18
C LEU A 26 14.25 8.52 17.11
N LYS A 27 13.56 8.02 18.14
CA LYS A 27 12.09 8.01 18.22
C LYS A 27 11.49 9.42 18.11
N ASN A 28 12.09 10.39 18.81
CA ASN A 28 11.54 11.75 18.90
C ASN A 28 12.00 12.66 17.74
N GLY A 29 13.20 12.42 17.21
CA GLY A 29 13.86 13.29 16.25
C GLY A 29 13.68 12.89 14.78
N LEU A 30 13.19 11.68 14.50
CA LEU A 30 13.01 11.19 13.13
C LEU A 30 11.59 11.43 12.61
N SER A 31 11.49 12.15 11.49
CA SER A 31 10.26 12.28 10.73
C SER A 31 10.00 11.03 9.88
N ILE A 32 9.33 10.01 10.45
CA ILE A 32 9.04 8.70 9.83
C ILE A 32 8.51 8.84 8.39
N GLY A 33 7.56 9.74 8.15
CA GLY A 33 6.96 9.96 6.84
C GLY A 33 7.94 10.29 5.70
N LYS A 34 9.15 10.79 6.00
CA LYS A 34 10.19 11.01 4.97
C LYS A 34 10.78 9.68 4.48
N HIS A 35 10.87 8.70 5.37
CA HIS A 35 11.51 7.41 5.13
C HIS A 35 10.49 6.31 4.76
N LEU A 36 9.23 6.48 5.11
CA LEU A 36 8.17 5.48 4.93
C LEU A 36 7.61 5.41 3.49
N VAL A 37 7.80 4.28 2.82
CA VAL A 37 7.09 3.96 1.58
C VAL A 37 5.71 3.43 1.93
N SER A 38 4.67 4.23 1.65
CA SER A 38 3.29 3.80 1.79
C SER A 38 2.78 3.22 0.47
N LEU A 39 2.27 2.01 0.55
CA LEU A 39 1.61 1.24 -0.48
C LEU A 39 0.12 1.57 -0.55
N SER A 40 -0.48 2.01 0.55
CA SER A 40 -1.89 2.41 0.63
C SER A 40 -2.06 3.95 0.55
N GLN A 41 -3.29 4.44 0.65
CA GLN A 41 -3.56 5.89 0.77
C GLN A 41 -3.75 6.34 2.23
N ARG A 42 -3.61 5.44 3.22
CA ARG A 42 -3.73 5.80 4.63
C ARG A 42 -2.40 6.37 5.13
N ARG A 43 -2.44 7.59 5.66
CA ARG A 43 -1.26 8.28 6.23
C ARG A 43 -1.40 8.60 7.71
N ASP A 44 -2.57 8.35 8.30
CA ASP A 44 -2.94 8.97 9.57
C ASP A 44 -2.53 8.14 10.80
N ASP A 45 -2.15 6.87 10.61
CA ASP A 45 -1.76 5.96 11.71
C ASP A 45 -0.26 5.63 11.66
N GLN A 46 0.59 6.63 11.92
CA GLN A 46 2.04 6.41 12.06
C GLN A 46 2.35 5.87 13.46
N GLU A 47 2.84 4.64 13.51
CA GLU A 47 3.36 4.04 14.73
C GLU A 47 4.84 4.41 14.93
N PRO A 48 5.39 4.30 16.15
CA PRO A 48 6.82 4.50 16.37
C PRO A 48 7.65 3.37 15.72
N ILE A 49 8.83 3.71 15.18
CA ILE A 49 9.79 2.73 14.64
C ILE A 49 10.36 1.85 15.76
N VAL A 50 10.60 2.45 16.92
CA VAL A 50 11.00 1.78 18.16
C VAL A 50 10.27 2.40 19.34
N TYR A 51 9.94 1.60 20.32
CA TYR A 51 9.31 2.06 21.55
C TYR A 51 9.80 1.26 22.74
N CYS A 52 9.69 1.85 23.92
CA CYS A 52 9.94 1.19 25.20
C CYS A 52 8.57 0.96 25.84
N ASP A 53 8.28 -0.30 26.15
CA ASP A 53 7.04 -0.67 26.82
C ASP A 53 7.10 -0.32 28.31
N VAL A 54 5.97 -0.41 29.01
CA VAL A 54 5.84 -0.07 30.44
C VAL A 54 6.80 -0.87 31.33
N ASP A 55 7.14 -2.09 30.91
CA ASP A 55 8.05 -3.00 31.61
C ASP A 55 9.54 -2.67 31.34
N GLY A 56 9.83 -1.60 30.60
CA GLY A 56 11.19 -1.17 30.27
C GLY A 56 11.81 -1.87 29.05
N VAL A 57 11.14 -2.88 28.50
CA VAL A 57 11.58 -3.63 27.32
C VAL A 57 11.44 -2.76 26.07
N TRP A 58 12.49 -2.68 25.27
CA TRP A 58 12.49 -2.02 23.97
C TRP A 58 12.03 -2.96 22.87
N TRP A 59 11.19 -2.43 21.99
CA TRP A 59 10.57 -3.11 20.87
C TRP A 59 10.78 -2.34 19.56
N ALA A 60 10.89 -3.10 18.47
CA ALA A 60 10.72 -2.56 17.13
C ALA A 60 9.23 -2.51 16.77
N GLY A 61 8.85 -1.46 16.05
CA GLY A 61 7.51 -1.30 15.49
C GLY A 61 7.28 -2.19 14.28
N ARG A 62 6.17 -1.96 13.57
CA ARG A 62 5.73 -2.75 12.40
C ARG A 62 6.45 -2.43 11.09
N TYR A 63 7.49 -1.61 11.12
CA TYR A 63 8.21 -1.22 9.90
C TYR A 63 9.37 -2.15 9.65
N ILE A 64 9.61 -2.48 8.37
CA ILE A 64 10.82 -3.19 7.94
C ILE A 64 11.71 -2.27 7.11
N GLY A 65 13.02 -2.46 7.22
CA GLY A 65 14.01 -1.75 6.44
C GLY A 65 15.14 -1.17 7.28
N ASN A 66 15.87 -0.24 6.70
CA ASN A 66 17.09 0.30 7.29
C ASN A 66 16.93 1.81 7.45
N ILE A 67 17.28 2.32 8.61
CA ILE A 67 17.37 3.75 8.89
C ILE A 67 18.71 4.06 9.55
N THR A 68 19.36 5.13 9.11
CA THR A 68 20.50 5.71 9.80
C THR A 68 20.13 7.10 10.28
N TYR A 69 20.37 7.42 11.56
CA TYR A 69 20.08 8.70 12.18
C TYR A 69 21.24 9.09 13.10
N LYS A 70 21.93 10.20 12.83
CA LYS A 70 23.07 10.70 13.64
C LYS A 70 24.10 9.61 14.02
N GLY A 71 24.47 8.72 13.08
CA GLY A 71 25.44 7.64 13.32
C GLY A 71 24.88 6.38 14.03
N ILE A 72 23.59 6.36 14.35
CA ILE A 72 22.84 5.18 14.77
C ILE A 72 22.24 4.54 13.53
N SER A 73 22.52 3.27 13.29
CA SER A 73 21.89 2.46 12.26
C SER A 73 20.93 1.48 12.91
N LEU A 74 19.69 1.43 12.43
CA LEU A 74 18.68 0.47 12.86
C LEU A 74 18.17 -0.26 11.62
N ARG A 75 18.31 -1.58 11.65
CA ARG A 75 17.77 -2.51 10.65
C ARG A 75 16.65 -3.31 11.28
N ILE A 76 15.46 -3.26 10.68
CA ILE A 76 14.32 -4.06 11.09
C ILE A 76 13.99 -5.07 9.99
N GLU A 77 14.02 -6.34 10.35
CA GLU A 77 13.80 -7.47 9.45
C GLU A 77 12.39 -8.05 9.64
N PRO A 78 11.80 -8.65 8.58
CA PRO A 78 10.51 -9.30 8.71
C PRO A 78 10.59 -10.51 9.64
N ARG A 79 9.82 -10.52 10.72
CA ARG A 79 9.77 -11.62 11.70
C ARG A 79 9.37 -12.93 11.06
N PHE A 80 8.47 -12.88 10.06
CA PHE A 80 8.00 -14.06 9.31
C PHE A 80 8.95 -14.51 8.19
N GLY A 81 10.10 -13.86 8.05
CA GLY A 81 11.05 -14.12 6.97
C GLY A 81 10.65 -13.47 5.64
N ILE A 82 11.66 -13.19 4.83
CA ILE A 82 11.52 -12.51 3.53
C ILE A 82 10.60 -13.30 2.59
N ASP A 83 10.76 -14.61 2.52
CA ASP A 83 10.01 -15.47 1.61
C ASP A 83 8.51 -15.43 1.89
N THR A 84 8.11 -15.36 3.16
CA THR A 84 6.71 -15.18 3.56
C THR A 84 6.15 -13.85 3.06
N ILE A 85 6.89 -12.75 3.26
CA ILE A 85 6.47 -11.42 2.80
C ILE A 85 6.39 -11.36 1.28
N LEU A 86 7.34 -12.00 0.57
CA LEU A 86 7.27 -12.11 -0.88
C LEU A 86 6.05 -12.93 -1.31
N ASN A 87 5.73 -14.03 -0.62
CA ASN A 87 4.53 -14.83 -0.91
C ASN A 87 3.24 -14.02 -0.73
N TRP A 88 3.19 -13.15 0.28
CA TRP A 88 2.06 -12.22 0.48
C TRP A 88 1.86 -11.27 -0.70
N LEU A 89 2.94 -10.92 -1.41
CA LEU A 89 2.91 -10.09 -2.61
C LEU A 89 2.68 -10.87 -3.91
N SER A 90 3.11 -12.13 -3.97
CA SER A 90 2.99 -13.00 -5.15
C SER A 90 1.56 -13.45 -5.43
N GLY A 91 0.70 -13.49 -4.41
CA GLY A 91 -0.71 -13.82 -4.57
C GLY A 91 -1.47 -12.92 -5.57
N PRO A 92 -1.52 -11.58 -5.37
CA PRO A 92 -2.24 -10.67 -6.27
C PRO A 92 -1.58 -10.48 -7.65
N THR A 93 -0.33 -10.89 -7.81
CA THR A 93 0.52 -10.57 -8.96
C THR A 93 1.49 -11.69 -9.19
N ALA A 94 1.24 -12.50 -10.23
CA ALA A 94 2.06 -13.63 -10.65
C ALA A 94 3.52 -13.21 -10.95
N ILE A 95 4.30 -12.98 -9.90
CA ILE A 95 5.73 -12.74 -9.94
C ILE A 95 6.36 -14.01 -9.38
N GLN A 96 6.84 -14.88 -10.27
CA GLN A 96 7.83 -15.89 -9.87
C GLN A 96 9.14 -15.14 -9.63
N ILE A 97 9.36 -14.70 -8.39
CA ILE A 97 10.67 -14.25 -7.98
C ILE A 97 11.52 -15.52 -7.87
N VAL A 98 12.32 -15.80 -8.89
CA VAL A 98 13.33 -16.86 -8.82
C VAL A 98 14.33 -16.40 -7.75
N PRO A 99 14.47 -17.11 -6.61
CA PRO A 99 15.51 -16.81 -5.66
C PRO A 99 16.84 -16.93 -6.41
N SER A 100 17.62 -15.86 -6.46
CA SER A 100 19.00 -15.98 -6.88
C SER A 100 19.68 -16.85 -5.83
N GLU A 101 20.16 -18.03 -6.22
CA GLU A 101 21.00 -18.84 -5.33
C GLU A 101 22.20 -17.98 -4.92
N GLY A 102 22.26 -17.65 -3.63
CA GLY A 102 23.34 -16.87 -3.03
C GLY A 102 22.94 -15.50 -2.52
N THR A 103 23.01 -15.33 -1.20
CA THR A 103 23.20 -14.03 -0.50
C THR A 103 22.03 -13.03 -0.43
N LEU A 104 20.77 -13.47 -0.51
CA LEU A 104 19.63 -12.60 -0.17
C LEU A 104 19.50 -12.29 1.33
N LYS A 105 20.16 -13.06 2.20
CA LYS A 105 19.92 -13.01 3.65
C LYS A 105 20.55 -11.83 4.42
N GLN A 106 21.43 -11.01 3.82
CA GLN A 106 22.22 -10.06 4.64
C GLN A 106 22.45 -8.65 4.07
N SER A 107 21.91 -8.30 2.91
CA SER A 107 22.24 -7.03 2.24
C SER A 107 21.11 -5.97 2.29
N PRO A 108 21.44 -4.65 2.26
CA PRO A 108 20.54 -3.56 1.87
C PRO A 108 19.69 -3.85 0.61
N ALA A 109 20.08 -4.84 -0.19
CA ALA A 109 19.35 -5.37 -1.34
C ALA A 109 17.94 -5.91 -1.02
N PHE A 110 17.62 -6.32 0.22
CA PHE A 110 16.29 -6.87 0.53
C PHE A 110 15.16 -5.85 0.32
N ILE A 111 15.25 -4.65 0.89
CA ILE A 111 14.20 -3.63 0.73
C ILE A 111 14.09 -3.19 -0.73
N THR A 112 15.22 -3.11 -1.42
CA THR A 112 15.24 -2.86 -2.85
C THR A 112 14.45 -3.92 -3.63
N LEU A 113 14.70 -5.20 -3.37
CA LEU A 113 13.99 -6.30 -4.03
C LEU A 113 12.51 -6.27 -3.68
N LEU A 114 12.15 -6.04 -2.41
CA LEU A 114 10.78 -5.96 -1.98
C LEU A 114 10.03 -4.81 -2.67
N LEU A 115 10.61 -3.61 -2.68
CA LEU A 115 10.06 -2.45 -3.39
C LEU A 115 9.93 -2.69 -4.88
N SER A 116 10.90 -3.35 -5.49
CA SER A 116 10.88 -3.67 -6.91
C SER A 116 9.77 -4.65 -7.23
N SER A 117 9.62 -5.71 -6.44
CA SER A 117 8.52 -6.67 -6.56
C SER A 117 7.16 -5.99 -6.42
N ILE A 118 6.98 -5.14 -5.40
CA ILE A 118 5.73 -4.38 -5.21
C ILE A 118 5.46 -3.43 -6.39
N TRP A 119 6.49 -2.73 -6.87
CA TRP A 119 6.34 -1.81 -7.98
C TRP A 119 6.00 -2.54 -9.29
N ILE A 120 6.66 -3.66 -9.58
CA ILE A 120 6.36 -4.52 -10.74
C ILE A 120 4.93 -5.07 -10.65
N ALA A 121 4.54 -5.57 -9.48
CA ALA A 121 3.20 -6.05 -9.20
C ALA A 121 2.14 -4.99 -9.54
N LYS A 122 2.28 -3.80 -8.95
CA LYS A 122 1.33 -2.70 -9.18
C LYS A 122 1.37 -2.18 -10.61
N PHE A 123 2.51 -2.24 -11.30
CA PHE A 123 2.60 -1.91 -12.72
C PHE A 123 1.74 -2.86 -13.56
N ILE A 124 1.83 -4.17 -13.32
CA ILE A 124 1.05 -5.18 -14.05
C ILE A 124 -0.45 -4.98 -13.79
N GLU A 125 -0.85 -4.75 -12.54
CA GLU A 125 -2.24 -4.47 -12.18
C GLU A 125 -2.74 -3.20 -12.88
N ALA A 126 -1.99 -2.09 -12.78
CA ALA A 126 -2.39 -0.81 -13.35
C ALA A 126 -2.45 -0.84 -14.89
N SER A 127 -1.53 -1.57 -15.51
CA SER A 127 -1.43 -1.69 -16.96
C SER A 127 -2.37 -2.73 -17.57
N ARG A 128 -3.29 -3.33 -16.78
CA ARG A 128 -4.24 -4.37 -17.25
C ARG A 128 -4.87 -4.04 -18.61
N HIS A 129 -5.28 -2.78 -18.78
CA HIS A 129 -5.95 -2.25 -19.97
C HIS A 129 -5.04 -1.43 -20.92
N GLY A 130 -3.72 -1.48 -20.73
CA GLY A 130 -2.72 -0.80 -21.56
C GLY A 130 -1.92 0.27 -20.83
N LEU A 131 -1.16 1.05 -21.58
CA LEU A 131 -0.36 2.18 -21.09
C LEU A 131 -1.23 3.34 -20.59
N PRO A 132 -0.70 4.24 -19.74
CA PRO A 132 -1.46 5.34 -19.17
C PRO A 132 -1.72 6.47 -20.18
N ALA A 133 -2.33 6.21 -21.34
CA ALA A 133 -2.60 7.22 -22.35
C ALA A 133 -3.66 8.23 -21.83
N LEU A 134 -3.23 9.46 -21.54
CA LEU A 134 -4.09 10.51 -21.01
C LEU A 134 -4.55 11.48 -22.10
N ARG A 135 -5.78 11.96 -21.95
CA ARG A 135 -6.36 13.00 -22.82
C ARG A 135 -5.86 14.36 -22.37
N ILE A 136 -5.04 15.01 -23.18
CA ILE A 136 -4.44 16.32 -22.90
C ILE A 136 -4.81 17.28 -24.03
N PRO A 137 -5.23 18.52 -23.71
CA PRO A 137 -5.42 19.54 -24.73
C PRO A 137 -4.08 19.92 -25.34
N SER A 138 -3.96 19.78 -26.66
CA SER A 138 -2.83 20.18 -27.49
C SER A 138 -3.23 21.43 -28.26
N THR A 139 -2.39 22.46 -28.20
CA THR A 139 -2.59 23.72 -28.95
C THR A 139 -1.77 23.64 -30.22
N ILE A 140 -2.43 23.75 -31.37
CA ILE A 140 -1.85 23.62 -32.70
C ILE A 140 -2.00 24.94 -33.43
N GLN A 141 -0.88 25.43 -33.99
CA GLN A 141 -0.88 26.55 -34.91
C GLN A 141 -0.72 26.01 -36.33
N SER A 142 -1.76 26.18 -37.15
CA SER A 142 -1.79 25.68 -38.52
C SER A 142 -2.65 26.57 -39.42
N THR A 143 -2.52 26.40 -40.73
CA THR A 143 -3.35 27.10 -41.73
C THR A 143 -4.80 26.59 -41.77
N SER A 144 -5.06 25.44 -41.16
CA SER A 144 -6.40 24.84 -41.03
C SER A 144 -6.79 24.65 -39.56
N ILE A 145 -8.09 24.56 -39.28
CA ILE A 145 -8.61 24.31 -37.93
C ILE A 145 -8.53 22.81 -37.63
N GLN A 146 -7.85 22.44 -36.54
CA GLN A 146 -7.80 21.07 -36.06
C GLN A 146 -8.43 20.99 -34.66
N GLY A 147 -9.69 20.58 -34.59
CA GLY A 147 -10.47 20.56 -33.35
C GLY A 147 -11.25 21.85 -33.13
N VAL A 148 -11.11 22.48 -31.96
CA VAL A 148 -11.85 23.68 -31.58
C VAL A 148 -10.99 24.92 -31.81
N LEU A 149 -11.52 25.91 -32.53
CA LEU A 149 -10.84 27.18 -32.79
C LEU A 149 -10.64 28.00 -31.49
N ASP A 150 -9.40 28.39 -31.19
CA ASP A 150 -9.13 29.43 -30.19
C ASP A 150 -9.15 30.79 -30.91
N VAL A 151 -10.33 31.40 -30.94
CA VAL A 151 -10.57 32.68 -31.62
C VAL A 151 -9.64 33.77 -31.10
N ARG A 152 -9.44 33.83 -29.77
CA ARG A 152 -8.65 34.88 -29.14
C ARG A 152 -7.18 34.78 -29.53
N GLN A 153 -6.59 33.58 -29.47
CA GLN A 153 -5.19 33.40 -29.87
C GLN A 153 -5.00 33.55 -31.39
N SER A 154 -5.97 33.12 -32.19
CA SER A 154 -5.92 33.24 -33.66
C SER A 154 -5.94 34.72 -34.10
N ILE A 155 -6.80 35.55 -33.51
CA ILE A 155 -6.83 37.00 -33.80
C ILE A 155 -5.49 37.64 -33.45
N LYS A 156 -4.88 37.26 -32.31
CA LYS A 156 -3.55 37.76 -31.93
C LYS A 156 -2.48 37.36 -32.95
N ALA A 157 -2.48 36.11 -33.41
CA ALA A 157 -1.54 35.63 -34.41
C ALA A 157 -1.69 36.39 -35.75
N ILE A 158 -2.92 36.61 -36.19
CA ILE A 158 -3.23 37.40 -37.40
C ILE A 158 -2.76 38.86 -37.25
N ALA A 159 -3.00 39.48 -36.10
CA ALA A 159 -2.54 40.84 -35.82
C ALA A 159 -1.01 40.96 -35.90
N THR A 160 -0.27 39.88 -35.57
CA THR A 160 1.18 39.78 -35.75
C THR A 160 1.63 39.31 -37.13
N LYS A 161 0.74 39.37 -38.14
CA LYS A 161 0.97 38.94 -39.54
C LYS A 161 1.30 37.45 -39.70
N SER A 162 0.88 36.60 -38.77
CA SER A 162 0.91 35.15 -38.97
C SER A 162 -0.34 34.70 -39.73
N TYR A 163 -0.17 33.84 -40.74
CA TYR A 163 -1.28 33.19 -41.44
C TYR A 163 -1.78 31.93 -40.71
N ASN A 164 -1.23 31.64 -39.54
CA ASN A 164 -1.62 30.47 -38.75
C ASN A 164 -2.79 30.81 -37.82
N ILE A 165 -3.73 29.88 -37.78
CA ILE A 165 -4.86 29.86 -36.87
C ILE A 165 -4.48 28.96 -35.68
N THR A 166 -4.87 29.37 -34.48
CA THR A 166 -4.67 28.57 -33.27
C THR A 166 -5.91 27.74 -32.99
N SER A 167 -5.75 26.42 -32.90
CA SER A 167 -6.83 25.49 -32.53
C SER A 167 -6.39 24.59 -31.39
N VAL A 168 -7.36 24.10 -30.61
CA VAL A 168 -7.16 23.20 -29.49
C VAL A 168 -7.84 21.87 -29.79
N ARG A 169 -7.07 20.79 -29.71
CA ARG A 169 -7.55 19.42 -29.87
C ARG A 169 -7.23 18.61 -28.63
N ILE A 170 -8.11 17.67 -28.28
CA ILE A 170 -7.79 16.67 -27.25
C ILE A 170 -7.06 15.52 -27.90
N GLU A 171 -5.81 15.30 -27.49
CA GLU A 171 -4.98 14.21 -27.96
C GLU A 171 -4.72 13.20 -26.84
N LYS A 172 -4.64 11.92 -27.19
CA LYS A 172 -4.17 10.90 -26.26
C LYS A 172 -2.65 10.86 -26.36
N THR A 173 -1.97 11.21 -25.28
CA THR A 173 -0.51 11.20 -25.20
C THR A 173 -0.02 10.35 -24.04
N LEU A 174 1.18 9.82 -24.20
CA LEU A 174 1.95 9.15 -23.16
C LEU A 174 3.00 10.06 -22.54
N ASP A 175 3.35 11.20 -23.16
CA ASP A 175 4.27 12.16 -22.55
C ASP A 175 3.53 13.09 -21.59
N HIS A 176 3.50 12.69 -20.33
CA HIS A 176 2.95 13.48 -19.24
C HIS A 176 3.56 13.06 -17.89
N ASP A 177 3.23 13.79 -16.84
CA ASP A 177 3.83 13.65 -15.50
C ASP A 177 3.71 12.22 -14.93
N VAL A 178 2.60 11.51 -15.18
CA VAL A 178 2.45 10.10 -14.76
C VAL A 178 3.48 9.18 -15.42
N SER A 179 3.67 9.25 -16.74
CA SER A 179 4.68 8.43 -17.43
C SER A 179 6.10 8.79 -16.98
N ARG A 180 6.38 10.08 -16.82
CA ARG A 180 7.69 10.57 -16.35
C ARG A 180 8.02 10.03 -14.97
N VAL A 181 7.06 10.01 -14.05
CA VAL A 181 7.32 9.50 -12.70
C VAL A 181 7.47 7.98 -12.65
N ILE A 182 6.76 7.24 -13.50
CA ILE A 182 6.92 5.79 -13.66
C ILE A 182 8.34 5.47 -14.15
N VAL A 183 8.82 6.17 -15.18
CA VAL A 183 10.18 5.96 -15.71
C VAL A 183 11.25 6.41 -14.72
N ALA A 184 11.04 7.51 -14.00
CA ALA A 184 11.97 7.94 -12.95
C ALA A 184 12.08 6.90 -11.82
N ALA A 185 10.97 6.29 -11.40
CA ALA A 185 10.97 5.22 -10.41
C ALA A 185 11.70 3.97 -10.92
N TYR A 186 11.42 3.57 -12.16
CA TYR A 186 12.10 2.44 -12.81
C TYR A 186 13.62 2.63 -12.86
N ASP A 187 14.10 3.82 -13.23
CA ASP A 187 15.53 4.13 -13.25
C ASP A 187 16.16 4.05 -11.84
N VAL A 188 15.44 4.50 -10.80
CA VAL A 188 15.89 4.37 -9.40
C VAL A 188 16.00 2.91 -8.99
N LEU A 189 14.95 2.10 -9.18
CA LEU A 189 14.96 0.67 -8.81
C LEU A 189 16.04 -0.11 -9.58
N ARG A 190 16.25 0.22 -10.86
CA ARG A 190 17.31 -0.38 -11.67
C ARG A 190 18.69 -0.07 -11.11
N ARG A 191 18.96 1.17 -10.69
CA ARG A 191 20.25 1.55 -10.08
C ARG A 191 20.49 0.89 -8.73
N TRP A 192 19.43 0.64 -7.96
CA TRP A 192 19.53 -0.10 -6.71
C TRP A 192 19.77 -1.60 -6.91
N GLY A 193 19.71 -2.10 -8.15
CA GLY A 193 19.84 -3.52 -8.46
C GLY A 193 18.57 -4.34 -8.23
N GLY A 194 17.41 -3.67 -8.06
CA GLY A 194 16.14 -4.33 -7.77
C GLY A 194 15.36 -4.80 -8.98
N ILE A 195 15.68 -4.28 -10.16
CA ILE A 195 15.10 -4.74 -11.42
C ILE A 195 15.94 -5.93 -11.92
N PRO A 196 15.37 -7.14 -12.03
CA PRO A 196 16.11 -8.30 -12.50
C PRO A 196 16.45 -8.16 -13.99
N ASN A 197 17.31 -9.04 -14.48
CA ASN A 197 17.67 -9.09 -15.90
C ASN A 197 16.39 -9.16 -16.77
N ILE A 198 16.42 -8.52 -17.94
CA ILE A 198 15.27 -8.35 -18.85
C ILE A 198 14.53 -9.66 -19.14
N HIS A 199 15.25 -10.79 -19.19
CA HIS A 199 14.69 -12.13 -19.40
C HIS A 199 13.75 -12.60 -18.29
N TYR A 200 13.94 -12.13 -17.05
CA TYR A 200 13.10 -12.43 -15.90
C TYR A 200 12.03 -11.36 -15.63
N LEU A 201 12.01 -10.27 -16.41
CA LEU A 201 10.94 -9.29 -16.30
C LEU A 201 9.63 -9.85 -16.89
N PRO A 202 8.48 -9.62 -16.23
CA PRO A 202 7.18 -9.95 -16.77
C PRO A 202 6.97 -9.34 -18.18
N PRO A 203 6.35 -10.05 -19.13
CA PRO A 203 6.24 -9.61 -20.53
C PRO A 203 5.69 -8.19 -20.69
N ARG A 204 4.61 -7.87 -19.98
CA ARG A 204 3.99 -6.53 -20.00
C ARG A 204 4.97 -5.43 -19.60
N LEU A 205 5.80 -5.67 -18.59
CA LEU A 205 6.79 -4.67 -18.18
C LEU A 205 7.87 -4.49 -19.24
N ARG A 206 8.34 -5.61 -19.81
CA ARG A 206 9.36 -5.65 -20.87
C ARG A 206 8.90 -4.90 -22.13
N GLU A 207 7.62 -4.99 -22.48
CA GLU A 207 7.03 -4.31 -23.64
C GLU A 207 6.74 -2.83 -23.37
N PHE A 208 6.16 -2.52 -22.22
CA PHE A 208 5.58 -1.19 -21.98
C PHE A 208 6.58 -0.17 -21.46
N VAL A 209 7.57 -0.57 -20.65
CA VAL A 209 8.56 0.36 -20.10
C VAL A 209 9.42 1.01 -21.19
N PRO A 210 9.93 0.29 -22.21
CA PRO A 210 10.66 0.92 -23.31
C PRO A 210 9.85 1.98 -24.06
N ILE A 211 8.55 1.76 -24.26
CA ILE A 211 7.65 2.74 -24.90
C ILE A 211 7.57 4.02 -24.04
N LEU A 212 7.41 3.88 -22.72
CA LEU A 212 7.39 5.02 -21.80
C LEU A 212 8.74 5.76 -21.76
N ILE A 213 9.85 5.03 -21.82
CA ILE A 213 11.20 5.62 -21.91
C ILE A 213 11.37 6.39 -23.22
N ALA A 214 10.90 5.85 -24.35
CA ALA A 214 11.02 6.50 -25.64
C ALA A 214 10.34 7.87 -25.69
N VAL A 215 9.17 8.02 -25.04
CA VAL A 215 8.41 9.28 -25.03
C VAL A 215 8.81 10.25 -23.92
N THR A 216 9.35 9.77 -22.80
CA THR A 216 9.71 10.62 -21.64
C THR A 216 11.20 10.85 -21.47
N GLY A 217 12.04 10.09 -22.17
CA GLY A 217 13.48 10.00 -21.96
C GLY A 217 13.87 9.01 -20.85
N GLN A 218 15.14 8.61 -20.81
CA GLN A 218 15.61 7.59 -19.86
C GLN A 218 15.69 8.08 -18.40
N ARG A 219 15.85 9.38 -18.19
CA ARG A 219 16.00 10.01 -16.86
C ARG A 219 15.14 11.28 -16.78
N PRO A 220 13.81 11.16 -16.84
CA PRO A 220 12.94 12.32 -16.85
C PRO A 220 13.03 13.07 -15.52
N LYS A 221 12.78 14.39 -15.56
CA LYS A 221 12.66 15.21 -14.35
C LYS A 221 11.41 14.76 -13.58
N ILE A 222 11.58 14.54 -12.27
CA ILE A 222 10.46 14.18 -11.39
C ILE A 222 9.50 15.38 -11.31
N PRO A 223 8.21 15.20 -11.63
CA PRO A 223 7.22 16.27 -11.57
C PRO A 223 6.90 16.67 -10.11
N LEU A 224 6.18 17.78 -9.92
CA LEU A 224 5.64 18.12 -8.60
C LEU A 224 4.48 17.19 -8.24
N TYR A 225 4.36 16.82 -6.96
CA TYR A 225 3.29 15.93 -6.49
C TYR A 225 1.88 16.49 -6.79
N SER A 226 1.70 17.81 -6.66
CA SER A 226 0.44 18.51 -6.96
C SER A 226 -0.01 18.37 -8.42
N LYS A 227 0.91 18.12 -9.36
CA LYS A 227 0.54 17.84 -10.75
C LYS A 227 -0.07 16.46 -10.90
N LEU A 228 0.44 15.46 -10.16
CA LEU A 228 -0.11 14.10 -10.15
C LEU A 228 -1.52 14.06 -9.55
N GLU A 229 -1.79 14.88 -8.53
CA GLU A 229 -3.13 14.95 -7.91
C GLU A 229 -4.19 15.56 -8.82
N LYS A 230 -3.80 16.43 -9.74
CA LYS A 230 -4.71 17.09 -10.70
C LYS A 230 -5.00 16.24 -11.94
N VAL A 231 -4.36 15.07 -12.08
CA VAL A 231 -4.55 14.20 -13.24
C VAL A 231 -5.97 13.64 -13.24
N ARG A 232 -6.66 13.81 -14.38
CA ARG A 232 -7.98 13.23 -14.62
C ARG A 232 -7.81 11.86 -15.28
N TYR A 233 -8.00 10.82 -14.49
CA TYR A 233 -7.99 9.45 -14.97
C TYR A 233 -9.36 9.05 -15.54
N THR A 234 -9.34 8.25 -16.59
CA THR A 234 -10.53 7.54 -17.10
C THR A 234 -10.67 6.20 -16.37
N PRO A 235 -11.82 5.52 -16.43
CA PRO A 235 -11.97 4.17 -15.83
C PRO A 235 -10.86 3.19 -16.27
N ILE A 236 -10.43 3.27 -17.53
CA ILE A 236 -9.36 2.45 -18.12
C ILE A 236 -7.99 2.76 -17.50
N THR A 237 -7.72 4.01 -17.13
CA THR A 237 -6.43 4.47 -16.59
C THR A 237 -6.43 4.71 -15.08
N ALA A 238 -7.57 4.50 -14.41
CA ALA A 238 -7.73 4.77 -12.98
C ALA A 238 -6.74 3.99 -12.10
N GLY A 239 -6.37 2.77 -12.52
CA GLY A 239 -5.35 1.96 -11.84
C GLY A 239 -3.97 2.64 -11.75
N PHE A 240 -3.65 3.56 -12.67
CA PHE A 240 -2.38 4.28 -12.65
C PHE A 240 -2.30 5.37 -11.59
N SER A 241 -3.41 5.83 -11.01
CA SER A 241 -3.38 6.86 -9.95
C SER A 241 -2.59 6.42 -8.71
N PRO A 242 -2.94 5.31 -8.03
CA PRO A 242 -2.15 4.82 -6.89
C PRO A 242 -0.73 4.40 -7.30
N PHE A 243 -0.55 3.86 -8.51
CA PHE A 243 0.76 3.45 -8.99
C PHE A 243 1.70 4.63 -9.29
N ALA A 244 1.18 5.74 -9.82
CA ALA A 244 1.94 6.96 -10.03
C ALA A 244 2.40 7.57 -8.70
N LYS A 245 1.56 7.51 -7.67
CA LYS A 245 1.91 7.96 -6.31
C LYS A 245 3.03 7.10 -5.70
N LEU A 246 2.96 5.77 -5.82
CA LEU A 246 4.05 4.88 -5.42
C LEU A 246 5.34 5.19 -6.19
N SER A 247 5.25 5.33 -7.51
CA SER A 247 6.38 5.67 -8.37
C SER A 247 7.00 7.00 -7.97
N TYR A 248 6.19 8.00 -7.63
CA TYR A 248 6.67 9.29 -7.12
C TYR A 248 7.46 9.13 -5.82
N GLN A 249 6.95 8.35 -4.87
CA GLN A 249 7.64 8.08 -3.61
C GLN A 249 9.00 7.43 -3.87
N ILE A 250 9.08 6.41 -4.73
CA ILE A 250 10.33 5.73 -5.07
C ILE A 250 11.30 6.70 -5.78
N ALA A 251 10.82 7.43 -6.79
CA ALA A 251 11.64 8.36 -7.56
C ALA A 251 12.24 9.47 -6.68
N LYS A 252 11.48 10.02 -5.73
CA LYS A 252 11.94 11.06 -4.80
C LYS A 252 13.02 10.55 -3.84
N ARG A 253 13.07 9.24 -3.59
CA ARG A 253 14.03 8.60 -2.67
C ARG A 253 15.35 8.22 -3.32
N ARG A 254 15.63 8.70 -4.53
CA ARG A 254 16.87 8.45 -5.29
C ARG A 254 18.18 8.59 -4.51
N GLY A 255 18.21 9.32 -3.38
CA GLY A 255 19.38 9.47 -2.50
C GLY A 255 19.29 8.82 -1.10
N LEU A 256 18.22 8.09 -0.74
CA LEU A 256 18.08 7.53 0.62
C LEU A 256 18.76 6.17 0.84
N MET A 257 19.20 5.51 -0.24
CA MET A 257 19.96 4.26 -0.19
C MET A 257 21.43 4.41 -0.62
N SER A 258 21.84 5.64 -0.95
CA SER A 258 23.24 6.01 -1.20
C SER A 258 23.74 6.84 -0.03
N ASP A 259 25.07 6.88 0.18
CA ASP A 259 25.75 7.39 1.38
C ASP A 259 25.09 8.63 2.01
N PRO A 260 25.10 8.74 3.36
CA PRO A 260 24.58 9.90 4.04
C PRO A 260 25.19 11.16 3.47
N ASP A 261 24.35 11.97 2.84
CA ASP A 261 24.67 13.37 2.57
C ASP A 261 25.17 13.98 3.88
N PRO A 262 26.37 14.59 3.93
CA PRO A 262 26.92 15.16 5.16
C PRO A 262 25.98 16.21 5.81
N GLU A 263 25.04 16.80 5.06
CA GLU A 263 23.98 17.66 5.64
C GLU A 263 22.73 16.90 6.12
N SER A 264 22.50 15.68 5.63
CA SER A 264 21.32 14.89 6.01
C SER A 264 21.55 14.17 7.34
N LYS A 265 20.83 14.63 8.38
CA LYS A 265 20.83 13.99 9.70
C LYS A 265 20.26 12.55 9.70
N SER A 266 19.62 12.12 8.61
CA SER A 266 18.96 10.82 8.49
C SER A 266 18.89 10.27 7.07
N THR A 267 19.20 8.99 6.88
CA THR A 267 19.04 8.26 5.61
C THR A 267 18.36 6.91 5.81
N GLY A 268 17.91 6.28 4.74
CA GLY A 268 17.26 4.98 4.79
C GLY A 268 15.79 4.99 4.37
N VAL A 269 15.24 3.78 4.27
CA VAL A 269 13.92 3.49 3.73
C VAL A 269 13.22 2.46 4.62
N LEU A 270 11.95 2.74 4.91
CA LEU A 270 11.08 1.87 5.70
C LEU A 270 9.85 1.50 4.89
N LEU A 271 9.34 0.31 5.12
CA LEU A 271 8.10 -0.21 4.57
C LEU A 271 7.16 -0.60 5.71
N ASP A 272 5.88 -0.25 5.57
CA ASP A 272 4.85 -0.69 6.51
C ASP A 272 4.40 -2.10 6.17
N ILE A 273 4.74 -3.07 7.03
CA ILE A 273 4.37 -4.47 6.79
C ILE A 273 2.87 -4.70 7.01
N ALA A 274 2.21 -3.85 7.80
CA ALA A 274 0.77 -3.96 8.05
C ALA A 274 -0.03 -3.66 6.78
N GLU A 275 0.44 -2.74 5.93
CA GLU A 275 -0.17 -2.50 4.62
C GLU A 275 0.02 -3.70 3.67
N ILE A 276 1.15 -4.41 3.76
CA ILE A 276 1.38 -5.64 2.98
C ILE A 276 0.43 -6.75 3.47
N TRP A 277 0.24 -6.88 4.78
CA TRP A 277 -0.71 -7.80 5.38
C TRP A 277 -2.15 -7.54 4.94
N GLU A 278 -2.58 -6.28 4.94
CA GLU A 278 -3.91 -5.89 4.44
C GLU A 278 -4.10 -6.26 2.96
N MET A 279 -3.10 -5.98 2.12
CA MET A 279 -3.14 -6.35 0.69
C MET A 279 -3.20 -7.87 0.49
N TYR A 280 -2.47 -8.62 1.31
CA TYR A 280 -2.52 -10.09 1.33
C TYR A 280 -3.92 -10.60 1.67
N LEU A 281 -4.53 -10.07 2.75
CA LEU A 281 -5.90 -10.42 3.13
C LEU A 281 -6.89 -10.14 2.01
N LEU A 282 -6.80 -8.97 1.36
CA LEU A 282 -7.66 -8.63 0.22
C LEU A 282 -7.54 -9.66 -0.90
N HIS A 283 -6.33 -10.13 -1.18
CA HIS A 283 -6.10 -11.15 -2.19
C HIS A 283 -6.68 -12.51 -1.80
N VAL A 284 -6.40 -13.03 -0.60
CA VAL A 284 -6.86 -14.37 -0.19
C VAL A 284 -8.36 -14.42 0.02
N VAL A 285 -8.99 -13.34 0.47
CA VAL A 285 -10.45 -13.25 0.59
C VAL A 285 -11.11 -13.26 -0.79
N ARG A 286 -10.51 -12.61 -1.80
CA ARG A 286 -10.98 -12.72 -3.20
C ARG A 286 -10.86 -14.14 -3.76
N LEU A 287 -9.78 -14.84 -3.41
CA LEU A 287 -9.63 -16.26 -3.78
C LEU A 287 -10.67 -17.14 -3.09
N ALA A 288 -10.94 -16.88 -1.81
CA ALA A 288 -11.93 -17.62 -1.03
C ALA A 288 -13.35 -17.44 -1.58
N PHE A 289 -13.66 -16.22 -2.06
CA PHE A 289 -15.02 -15.78 -2.38
C PHE A 289 -15.12 -15.17 -3.80
N PRO A 290 -14.85 -15.94 -4.87
CA PRO A 290 -14.77 -15.39 -6.24
C PRO A 290 -16.10 -14.84 -6.77
N SER A 291 -17.23 -15.34 -6.28
CA SER A 291 -18.58 -14.88 -6.65
C SER A 291 -19.06 -13.66 -5.85
N PHE A 292 -18.26 -13.17 -4.90
CA PHE A 292 -18.60 -12.03 -4.06
C PHE A 292 -17.80 -10.79 -4.47
N GLU A 293 -18.39 -9.62 -4.24
CA GLU A 293 -17.67 -8.37 -4.40
C GLU A 293 -16.80 -8.14 -3.16
N VAL A 294 -15.49 -8.26 -3.31
CA VAL A 294 -14.51 -7.98 -2.24
C VAL A 294 -13.76 -6.68 -2.56
N ILE A 295 -14.03 -5.65 -1.77
CA ILE A 295 -13.48 -4.31 -1.94
C ILE A 295 -12.64 -3.91 -0.73
N HIS A 296 -11.59 -3.15 -1.00
CA HIS A 296 -10.87 -2.43 0.04
C HIS A 296 -11.66 -1.17 0.40
N GLY A 297 -11.89 -0.88 1.68
CA GLY A 297 -12.79 0.20 2.11
C GLY A 297 -12.40 1.59 1.59
N THR A 298 -11.11 1.83 1.27
CA THR A 298 -10.68 3.08 0.63
C THR A 298 -11.30 3.30 -0.75
N ARG A 299 -11.58 2.21 -1.48
CA ARG A 299 -12.17 2.20 -2.83
C ARG A 299 -13.70 2.18 -2.83
N ASP A 300 -14.34 2.08 -1.66
CA ASP A 300 -15.80 2.14 -1.59
C ASP A 300 -16.27 3.56 -1.92
N ALA A 301 -16.94 3.72 -3.06
CA ALA A 301 -17.46 5.01 -3.53
C ALA A 301 -18.93 5.21 -3.16
N THR A 302 -19.62 4.15 -2.72
CA THR A 302 -21.08 4.13 -2.56
C THR A 302 -21.53 4.47 -1.15
N SER A 303 -20.65 4.46 -0.15
CA SER A 303 -20.97 4.75 1.25
C SER A 303 -20.35 6.05 1.76
N ASN A 304 -21.12 6.80 2.56
CA ASN A 304 -20.56 7.90 3.36
C ASN A 304 -19.64 7.31 4.44
N LYS A 305 -18.34 7.59 4.33
CA LYS A 305 -17.25 7.04 5.15
C LYS A 305 -17.15 7.65 6.54
N HIS A 306 -18.18 8.32 7.05
CA HIS A 306 -18.17 8.95 8.37
C HIS A 306 -19.19 8.28 9.28
N LEU A 307 -18.85 8.18 10.56
CA LEU A 307 -19.67 7.59 11.60
C LEU A 307 -20.86 8.48 11.95
N LEU A 308 -20.59 9.77 12.13
CA LEU A 308 -21.56 10.74 12.64
C LEU A 308 -21.89 11.78 11.58
N ARG A 309 -23.15 12.23 11.60
CA ARG A 309 -23.63 13.40 10.87
C ARG A 309 -24.31 14.34 11.85
N SER A 310 -23.87 15.59 11.87
CA SER A 310 -24.46 16.64 12.68
C SER A 310 -25.89 16.91 12.23
N HIS A 311 -26.86 16.83 13.15
CA HIS A 311 -28.24 17.23 12.88
C HIS A 311 -28.39 18.74 12.64
N THR A 312 -27.44 19.55 13.14
CA THR A 312 -27.52 21.02 13.09
C THR A 312 -26.84 21.58 11.84
N SER A 313 -25.59 21.15 11.59
CA SER A 313 -24.77 21.67 10.48
C SER A 313 -24.74 20.75 9.26
N GLY A 314 -25.19 19.49 9.40
CA GLY A 314 -25.04 18.48 8.35
C GLY A 314 -23.61 17.99 8.14
N GLU A 315 -22.64 18.53 8.89
CA GLU A 315 -21.22 18.13 8.84
C GLU A 315 -21.03 16.69 9.30
N HIS A 316 -19.93 16.09 8.85
CA HIS A 316 -19.61 14.69 9.11
C HIS A 316 -18.39 14.58 10.03
N LEU A 317 -18.43 13.64 10.96
CA LEU A 317 -17.36 13.39 11.92
C LEU A 317 -17.05 11.89 12.04
N GLY A 318 -15.80 11.57 12.35
CA GLY A 318 -15.35 10.21 12.61
C GLY A 318 -15.28 9.38 11.34
N LYS A 319 -14.29 9.67 10.48
CA LYS A 319 -14.08 8.89 9.26
C LYS A 319 -13.76 7.43 9.62
N LEU A 320 -14.58 6.49 9.14
CA LEU A 320 -14.45 5.06 9.33
C LEU A 320 -14.23 4.41 7.97
N ILE A 321 -13.08 3.80 7.79
CA ILE A 321 -12.77 3.06 6.58
C ILE A 321 -12.30 1.68 7.04
N PRO A 322 -13.11 0.61 6.89
CA PRO A 322 -12.63 -0.74 7.14
C PRO A 322 -11.57 -1.13 6.12
N ASP A 323 -10.74 -2.11 6.46
CA ASP A 323 -9.71 -2.60 5.54
C ASP A 323 -10.37 -3.28 4.35
N LEU A 324 -11.25 -4.25 4.61
CA LEU A 324 -12.01 -4.96 3.58
C LEU A 324 -13.51 -4.99 3.90
N LEU A 325 -14.30 -4.94 2.83
CA LEU A 325 -15.74 -5.22 2.82
C LEU A 325 -16.02 -6.35 1.83
N ILE A 326 -16.92 -7.25 2.22
CA ILE A 326 -17.41 -8.34 1.37
C ILE A 326 -18.90 -8.13 1.16
N ARG A 327 -19.29 -8.05 -0.11
CA ARG A 327 -20.65 -7.80 -0.53
C ARG A 327 -21.19 -8.95 -1.37
N ARG A 328 -22.47 -9.24 -1.16
CA ARG A 328 -23.28 -10.12 -1.99
C ARG A 328 -24.50 -9.33 -2.42
N ASP A 329 -24.73 -9.19 -3.72
CA ASP A 329 -25.89 -8.49 -4.27
C ASP A 329 -26.08 -7.06 -3.70
N GLY A 330 -24.96 -6.35 -3.51
CA GLY A 330 -24.92 -5.00 -2.94
C GLY A 330 -25.03 -4.92 -1.41
N ILE A 331 -25.31 -6.02 -0.72
CA ILE A 331 -25.41 -6.08 0.75
C ILE A 331 -24.06 -6.47 1.34
N THR A 332 -23.58 -5.71 2.32
CA THR A 332 -22.38 -6.07 3.09
C THR A 332 -22.68 -7.27 3.97
N ILE A 333 -22.02 -8.38 3.69
CA ILE A 333 -22.09 -9.59 4.50
C ILE A 333 -20.88 -9.72 5.43
N GLY A 334 -19.75 -9.10 5.10
CA GLY A 334 -18.55 -9.17 5.93
C GLY A 334 -17.77 -7.87 6.00
N VAL A 335 -17.23 -7.58 7.18
CA VAL A 335 -16.25 -6.53 7.44
C VAL A 335 -15.01 -7.20 8.01
N ILE A 336 -13.85 -6.97 7.41
CA ILE A 336 -12.57 -7.47 7.92
C ILE A 336 -11.67 -6.28 8.23
N ASP A 337 -11.07 -6.30 9.41
CA ASP A 337 -10.05 -5.36 9.85
C ASP A 337 -8.75 -6.13 10.11
N ALA A 338 -7.70 -5.76 9.40
CA ALA A 338 -6.41 -6.42 9.42
C ALA A 338 -5.60 -5.94 10.62
N LYS A 339 -5.04 -6.88 11.40
CA LYS A 339 -4.25 -6.57 12.59
C LYS A 339 -2.89 -7.21 12.51
N TYR A 340 -1.87 -6.40 12.23
CA TYR A 340 -0.49 -6.85 12.20
C TYR A 340 0.16 -6.82 13.60
N LYS A 341 -0.29 -7.70 14.48
CA LYS A 341 0.21 -7.84 15.86
C LYS A 341 -0.14 -9.24 16.40
N SER A 342 0.41 -9.62 17.55
CA SER A 342 -0.01 -10.86 18.23
C SER A 342 -1.38 -10.67 18.88
N ILE A 343 -2.18 -11.74 18.91
CA ILE A 343 -3.47 -11.83 19.60
C ILE A 343 -3.38 -12.64 20.91
N GLU A 344 -2.18 -13.03 21.37
CA GLU A 344 -2.00 -13.93 22.52
C GLU A 344 -2.78 -13.48 23.78
N ARG A 345 -2.82 -12.18 24.07
CA ARG A 345 -3.56 -11.60 25.21
C ARG A 345 -4.98 -11.14 24.85
N GLY A 346 -5.49 -11.60 23.70
CA GLY A 346 -6.76 -11.20 23.12
C GLY A 346 -6.73 -9.88 22.33
N PRO A 347 -7.85 -9.53 21.69
CA PRO A 347 -7.98 -8.31 20.90
C PRO A 347 -7.90 -7.08 21.81
N LYS A 348 -7.23 -6.01 21.36
CA LYS A 348 -7.19 -4.78 22.14
C LYS A 348 -8.57 -4.12 22.12
N ARG A 349 -8.91 -3.42 23.22
CA ARG A 349 -10.16 -2.67 23.36
C ARG A 349 -10.43 -1.75 22.18
N GLU A 350 -9.40 -1.07 21.69
CA GLU A 350 -9.48 -0.16 20.54
C GLU A 350 -9.89 -0.89 19.25
N ASP A 351 -9.37 -2.10 19.01
CA ASP A 351 -9.74 -2.90 17.84
C ASP A 351 -11.20 -3.37 17.91
N LEU A 352 -11.67 -3.72 19.12
CA LEU A 352 -13.07 -4.08 19.35
C LEU A 352 -14.01 -2.90 19.09
N TYR A 353 -13.66 -1.71 19.58
CA TYR A 353 -14.44 -0.50 19.33
C TYR A 353 -14.44 -0.10 17.85
N GLN A 354 -13.31 -0.27 17.17
CA GLN A 354 -13.21 -0.02 15.75
C GLN A 354 -14.10 -0.99 14.94
N LEU A 355 -13.99 -2.30 15.20
CA LEU A 355 -14.78 -3.30 14.48
C LEU A 355 -16.28 -3.18 14.75
N THR A 356 -16.69 -2.93 16.00
CA THR A 356 -18.10 -2.68 16.35
C THR A 356 -18.64 -1.42 15.67
N SER A 357 -17.83 -0.36 15.57
CA SER A 357 -18.20 0.85 14.81
C SER A 357 -18.39 0.56 13.32
N TYR A 358 -17.54 -0.30 12.74
CA TYR A 358 -17.74 -0.73 11.36
C TYR A 358 -18.99 -1.57 11.19
N LEU A 359 -19.28 -2.51 12.09
CA LEU A 359 -20.49 -3.32 12.02
C LEU A 359 -21.77 -2.49 12.19
N SER A 360 -21.76 -1.49 13.07
CA SER A 360 -22.85 -0.54 13.21
C SER A 360 -23.07 0.27 11.92
N ARG A 361 -21.98 0.65 11.24
CA ARG A 361 -22.05 1.52 10.06
C ARG A 361 -22.34 0.79 8.75
N TYR A 362 -21.68 -0.34 8.54
CA TYR A 362 -21.64 -1.10 7.29
C TYR A 362 -22.46 -2.38 7.35
N GLY A 363 -22.75 -2.88 8.55
CA GLY A 363 -23.45 -4.13 8.74
C GLY A 363 -24.96 -4.01 8.56
N ASN A 364 -25.58 -5.15 8.27
CA ASN A 364 -27.01 -5.35 8.16
C ASN A 364 -27.46 -6.32 9.26
N GLN A 365 -27.60 -5.81 10.49
CA GLN A 365 -27.98 -6.58 11.67
C GLN A 365 -27.13 -7.86 11.83
N ASN A 366 -27.74 -8.98 12.22
CA ASN A 366 -27.12 -10.29 12.45
C ASN A 366 -26.59 -10.98 11.18
N LYS A 367 -26.78 -10.39 9.99
CA LYS A 367 -26.33 -10.95 8.70
C LYS A 367 -24.91 -10.54 8.33
N THR A 368 -24.30 -9.61 9.07
CA THR A 368 -22.94 -9.16 8.82
C THR A 368 -21.98 -9.65 9.89
N TRP A 369 -20.89 -10.26 9.45
CA TRP A 369 -19.81 -10.70 10.31
C TRP A 369 -18.69 -9.65 10.37
N GLY A 370 -18.13 -9.48 11.57
CA GLY A 370 -16.93 -8.68 11.79
C GLY A 370 -15.74 -9.60 12.06
N ILE A 371 -14.63 -9.39 11.36
CA ILE A 371 -13.41 -10.17 11.57
C ILE A 371 -12.27 -9.25 11.96
N LEU A 372 -11.55 -9.59 13.03
CA LEU A 372 -10.17 -9.15 13.20
C LEU A 372 -9.24 -10.25 12.70
N ALA A 373 -8.47 -9.95 11.66
CA ALA A 373 -7.60 -10.92 11.00
C ALA A 373 -6.13 -10.64 11.32
N TYR A 374 -5.52 -11.58 12.05
CA TYR A 374 -4.14 -11.55 12.51
C TYR A 374 -3.29 -12.55 11.71
N PRO A 375 -2.00 -12.27 11.46
CA PRO A 375 -1.11 -13.28 10.92
C PRO A 375 -0.93 -14.42 11.94
N LYS A 376 -0.99 -15.67 11.47
CA LYS A 376 -0.69 -16.83 12.31
C LYS A 376 0.74 -16.71 12.87
N GLY A 377 0.92 -16.95 14.17
CA GLY A 377 2.23 -16.95 14.81
C GLY A 377 3.08 -18.17 14.43
N PHE A 378 4.36 -18.17 14.83
CA PHE A 378 5.23 -19.33 14.66
C PHE A 378 4.96 -20.46 15.64
N ASP A 379 4.41 -20.14 16.82
CA ASP A 379 4.02 -21.14 17.81
C ASP A 379 2.60 -21.64 17.49
N PRO A 380 2.46 -22.84 16.88
CA PRO A 380 1.17 -23.38 16.48
C PRO A 380 0.35 -23.87 17.68
N GLU A 381 0.99 -24.13 18.83
CA GLU A 381 0.41 -24.76 20.01
C GLU A 381 -0.02 -23.76 21.09
N SER A 382 0.31 -22.49 20.92
CA SER A 382 -0.31 -21.41 21.70
C SER A 382 -1.78 -21.26 21.28
N GLU A 383 -2.65 -22.21 21.65
CA GLU A 383 -4.10 -22.03 21.52
C GLU A 383 -4.50 -20.79 22.31
N SER A 384 -4.90 -19.74 21.60
CA SER A 384 -5.52 -18.61 22.27
C SER A 384 -6.94 -19.04 22.62
N LEU A 385 -7.36 -18.81 23.86
CA LEU A 385 -8.77 -18.97 24.25
C LEU A 385 -9.71 -18.14 23.33
N VAL A 386 -9.17 -17.12 22.67
CA VAL A 386 -9.93 -16.20 21.84
C VAL A 386 -10.34 -16.81 20.51
N ASP A 387 -9.46 -17.51 19.80
CA ASP A 387 -9.80 -18.06 18.48
C ASP A 387 -10.44 -19.45 18.55
N SER A 388 -10.18 -20.22 19.61
CA SER A 388 -10.88 -21.47 19.93
C SER A 388 -12.36 -21.27 20.29
N ALA A 389 -12.72 -20.11 20.85
CA ALA A 389 -14.09 -19.77 21.23
C ALA A 389 -14.88 -19.00 20.14
N ASN A 390 -14.37 -18.96 18.91
CA ASN A 390 -15.14 -18.39 17.80
C ASN A 390 -16.40 -19.23 17.49
N PRO A 391 -17.51 -18.61 17.04
CA PRO A 391 -17.73 -17.17 16.92
C PRO A 391 -18.14 -16.52 18.24
N TRP A 392 -17.74 -15.26 18.42
CA TRP A 392 -18.20 -14.41 19.51
C TRP A 392 -19.45 -13.63 19.08
N ARG A 393 -20.33 -13.27 20.03
CA ARG A 393 -21.55 -12.50 19.75
C ARG A 393 -21.60 -11.19 20.52
N LEU A 394 -22.02 -10.13 19.85
CA LEU A 394 -22.42 -8.87 20.48
C LEU A 394 -23.84 -8.98 21.03
N THR A 395 -24.22 -8.04 21.91
CA THR A 395 -25.57 -7.99 22.51
C THR A 395 -26.68 -7.72 21.49
N ASN A 396 -26.33 -7.32 20.27
CA ASN A 396 -27.25 -7.10 19.15
C ASN A 396 -27.21 -8.26 18.12
N ASP A 397 -26.75 -9.44 18.54
CA ASP A 397 -26.64 -10.68 17.75
C ASP A 397 -25.72 -10.61 16.52
N GLN A 398 -24.87 -9.59 16.42
CA GLN A 398 -23.82 -9.54 15.41
C GLN A 398 -22.66 -10.45 15.78
N ASN A 399 -22.15 -11.19 14.80
CA ASN A 399 -21.08 -12.17 15.01
C ASN A 399 -19.71 -11.54 14.77
N LEU A 400 -18.77 -11.89 15.65
CA LEU A 400 -17.38 -11.49 15.63
C LEU A 400 -16.49 -12.72 15.52
N LEU A 401 -15.45 -12.62 14.69
CA LEU A 401 -14.44 -13.65 14.52
C LEU A 401 -13.05 -13.07 14.75
N PHE A 402 -12.25 -13.80 15.51
CA PHE A 402 -10.84 -13.50 15.72
C PHE A 402 -10.01 -14.57 15.03
N LEU A 403 -9.44 -14.25 13.87
CA LEU A 403 -8.83 -15.24 13.00
C LEU A 403 -7.31 -15.09 12.94
N ARG A 404 -6.58 -16.17 13.24
CA ARG A 404 -5.15 -16.31 12.95
C ARG A 404 -4.98 -16.93 11.56
N VAL A 405 -4.83 -16.06 10.57
CA VAL A 405 -4.85 -16.43 9.15
C VAL A 405 -3.49 -17.00 8.73
N PRO A 406 -3.45 -18.17 8.05
CA PRO A 406 -2.24 -18.75 7.52
C PRO A 406 -1.47 -17.82 6.58
N HIS A 407 -0.19 -18.11 6.34
CA HIS A 407 0.66 -17.27 5.50
C HIS A 407 0.59 -17.63 4.00
N HIS A 408 0.19 -18.85 3.67
CA HIS A 408 0.16 -19.31 2.28
C HIS A 408 -1.21 -18.99 1.64
N PRO A 409 -1.28 -18.33 0.46
CA PRO A 409 -2.54 -17.85 -0.12
C PRO A 409 -3.64 -18.92 -0.26
N LYS A 410 -3.28 -20.13 -0.74
CA LYS A 410 -4.24 -21.23 -0.90
C LYS A 410 -4.80 -21.71 0.44
N GLU A 411 -3.92 -21.93 1.41
CA GLU A 411 -4.30 -22.38 2.75
C GLU A 411 -5.18 -21.33 3.45
N ALA A 412 -4.83 -20.05 3.32
CA ALA A 412 -5.63 -18.95 3.87
C ALA A 412 -7.01 -18.84 3.20
N ALA A 413 -7.09 -19.03 1.87
CA ALA A 413 -8.36 -19.01 1.15
C ALA A 413 -9.28 -20.17 1.60
N GLU A 414 -8.75 -21.39 1.69
CA GLU A 414 -9.47 -22.56 2.22
C GLU A 414 -9.88 -22.36 3.68
N PHE A 415 -9.02 -21.74 4.49
CA PHE A 415 -9.30 -21.38 5.86
C PHE A 415 -10.51 -20.42 5.95
N PHE A 416 -10.53 -19.34 5.17
CA PHE A 416 -11.69 -18.43 5.12
C PHE A 416 -12.98 -19.13 4.66
N GLN A 417 -12.90 -20.02 3.66
CA GLN A 417 -14.05 -20.79 3.19
C GLN A 417 -14.62 -21.70 4.30
N LYS A 418 -13.75 -22.40 5.05
CA LYS A 418 -14.17 -23.25 6.18
C LYS A 418 -14.88 -22.45 7.27
N GLN A 419 -14.31 -21.30 7.66
CA GLN A 419 -14.93 -20.42 8.66
C GLN A 419 -16.31 -19.91 8.19
N PHE A 420 -16.45 -19.60 6.90
CA PHE A 420 -17.72 -19.13 6.33
C PHE A 420 -18.79 -20.23 6.21
N LEU A 421 -18.39 -21.46 5.85
CA LEU A 421 -19.32 -22.60 5.78
C LEU A 421 -19.87 -22.97 7.15
N HIS A 422 -19.00 -23.01 8.17
CA HIS A 422 -19.43 -23.23 9.55
C HIS A 422 -20.47 -22.18 9.99
N PHE A 423 -20.29 -20.94 9.52
CA PHE A 423 -21.22 -19.85 9.80
C PHE A 423 -22.60 -20.02 9.17
N GLN A 424 -22.69 -20.35 7.87
CA GLN A 424 -23.99 -20.53 7.20
C GLN A 424 -24.87 -21.56 7.91
N LEU A 425 -24.27 -22.64 8.42
CA LEU A 425 -24.96 -23.69 9.17
C LEU A 425 -25.40 -23.24 10.57
N SER A 426 -24.67 -22.33 11.21
CA SER A 426 -25.00 -21.80 12.54
C SER A 426 -26.09 -20.70 12.53
N SER A 427 -26.31 -20.05 11.39
CA SER A 427 -27.28 -18.95 11.22
C SER A 427 -28.71 -19.40 10.86
N THR A 428 -28.92 -20.71 10.70
CA THR A 428 -30.23 -21.33 10.41
C THR A 428 -30.96 -21.86 11.66
N HIS A 429 -30.46 -21.55 12.86
CA HIS A 429 -31.05 -21.98 14.14
C HIS A 429 -31.45 -20.80 15.03
#